data_AF-A0A9D9L0Z6-F1
#
_entry.id   AF-A0A9D9L0Z6-F1
#
_cell.length_a   1.000
_cell.length_b   1.000
_cell.length_c   1.000
_cell.angle_alpha   90.00
_cell.angle_beta   90.00
_cell.angle_gamma   90.00
#
_symmetry.space_group_name_H-M   'P 1'
#
loop_
_entity.id
_entity.type
_entity.pdbx_description
1 polymer ?
#
loop_
_entity_poly.entity_id
_entity_poly.type
_entity_poly.pdbx_seq_one_letter_code
_entity_poly.pdbx_strand_id
1 'polypeptide(L)'
;MELDRKQINCLITGTVLSAELPAVNEGNRRFVTLFPYVINERGTADKPDKMLDESKQEDVLFALRDCEYPSKYIENDWDVYDGDVIYHRNITDIKGISALQEMLAEIMSDFTHFVPLWETDDIL
;
A
#
# COMPACT_ATOMS: atom_id res chain seq x y z
N MET A 1 3.22 -16.73 -4.62
CA MET A 1 3.70 -15.39 -5.02
C MET A 1 4.11 -14.71 -3.74
N GLU A 2 5.28 -14.08 -3.71
CA GLU A 2 5.85 -13.54 -2.48
C GLU A 2 6.45 -12.18 -2.78
N LEU A 3 6.38 -11.28 -1.80
CA LEU A 3 7.12 -10.04 -1.80
C LEU A 3 8.61 -10.37 -1.73
N ASP A 4 9.44 -9.61 -2.43
CA ASP A 4 10.87 -9.80 -2.33
C ASP A 4 11.41 -9.27 -0.99
N ARG A 5 12.68 -9.61 -0.71
CA ARG A 5 13.32 -9.19 0.54
C ARG A 5 13.40 -7.67 0.70
N LYS A 6 13.57 -6.91 -0.40
CA LYS A 6 13.64 -5.44 -0.35
C LYS A 6 12.28 -4.87 0.03
N GLN A 7 11.20 -5.35 -0.58
CA GLN A 7 9.83 -4.96 -0.30
C GLN A 7 9.45 -5.28 1.15
N ILE A 8 9.75 -6.49 1.63
CA ILE A 8 9.53 -6.87 3.03
C ILE A 8 10.29 -5.93 3.97
N ASN A 9 11.58 -5.70 3.71
CA ASN A 9 12.40 -4.80 4.52
C ASN A 9 11.87 -3.37 4.55
N CYS A 10 11.42 -2.85 3.40
CA CYS A 10 10.75 -1.56 3.31
C CYS A 10 9.52 -1.51 4.23
N LEU A 11 8.62 -2.48 4.10
CA LEU A 11 7.39 -2.55 4.87
C LEU A 11 7.63 -2.62 6.38
N ILE A 12 8.48 -3.55 6.84
CA ILE A 12 8.72 -3.74 8.28
C ILE A 12 9.49 -2.57 8.93
N THR A 13 10.10 -1.70 8.13
CA THR A 13 10.77 -0.46 8.59
C THR A 13 9.91 0.80 8.38
N GLY A 14 8.65 0.63 8.01
CA GLY A 14 7.69 1.72 7.90
C GLY A 14 7.72 2.48 6.58
N THR A 15 8.28 1.90 5.52
CA THR A 15 8.20 2.47 4.17
C THR A 15 6.90 2.03 3.52
N VAL A 16 6.12 3.02 3.06
CA VAL A 16 4.89 2.78 2.29
C VAL A 16 5.28 2.30 0.89
N LEU A 17 4.64 1.23 0.43
CA LEU A 17 4.80 0.73 -0.94
C LEU A 17 3.52 0.99 -1.73
N SER A 18 3.64 1.31 -3.01
CA SER A 18 2.52 1.48 -3.94
C SER A 18 2.82 0.73 -5.24
N ALA A 19 1.77 0.25 -5.88
CA ALA A 19 1.81 -0.37 -7.20
C ALA A 19 0.68 0.20 -8.05
N GLU A 20 1.00 0.63 -9.26
CA GLU A 20 -0.02 0.96 -10.26
C GLU A 20 -0.52 -0.33 -10.91
N LEU A 21 -1.83 -0.49 -10.97
CA LEU A 21 -2.52 -1.61 -11.61
C LEU A 21 -3.37 -1.11 -12.79
N PRO A 22 -3.74 -2.00 -13.72
CA PRO A 22 -4.73 -1.69 -14.73
C PRO A 22 -6.03 -1.18 -14.07
N ALA A 23 -6.47 -0.01 -14.52
CA ALA A 23 -7.74 0.57 -14.07
C ALA A 23 -8.93 -0.28 -14.52
N VAL A 24 -9.99 -0.27 -13.72
CA VAL A 24 -11.26 -0.92 -14.04
C VAL A 24 -12.02 -0.09 -15.07
N ASN A 25 -11.93 1.25 -15.00
CA ASN A 25 -12.59 2.15 -15.93
C ASN A 25 -11.57 2.84 -16.86
N GLU A 26 -11.97 3.02 -18.12
CA GLU A 26 -11.17 3.71 -19.12
C GLU A 26 -10.95 5.18 -18.74
N GLY A 27 -9.73 5.68 -18.95
CA GLY A 27 -9.35 7.07 -18.62
C GLY A 27 -8.98 7.29 -17.15
N ASN A 28 -8.89 6.23 -16.35
CA ASN A 28 -8.47 6.29 -14.97
C ASN A 28 -7.12 5.59 -14.75
N ARG A 29 -6.51 5.86 -13.60
CA ARG A 29 -5.34 5.15 -13.08
C ARG A 29 -5.69 4.57 -11.72
N ARG A 30 -5.22 3.34 -11.45
CA ARG A 30 -5.53 2.59 -10.24
C ARG A 30 -4.25 2.27 -9.48
N PHE A 31 -4.27 2.52 -8.18
CA PHE A 31 -3.12 2.30 -7.30
C PHE A 31 -3.53 1.46 -6.10
N VAL A 32 -2.65 0.52 -5.76
CA VAL A 32 -2.73 -0.26 -4.53
C VAL A 32 -1.57 0.16 -3.64
N THR A 33 -1.88 0.67 -2.45
CA THR A 33 -0.91 1.26 -1.53
C THR A 33 -0.98 0.59 -0.17
N LEU A 34 0.21 0.24 0.35
CA LEU A 34 0.44 -0.54 1.56
C LEU A 34 1.05 0.34 2.64
N PHE A 35 0.29 0.57 3.71
CA PHE A 35 0.68 1.37 4.85
C PHE A 35 1.03 0.46 6.03
N PRO A 36 2.32 0.28 6.33
CA PRO A 36 2.74 -0.43 7.53
C PRO A 36 2.54 0.43 8.78
N TYR A 37 2.00 -0.15 9.85
CA TYR A 37 1.85 0.48 11.15
C TYR A 37 2.01 -0.52 12.30
N VAL A 38 2.22 0.00 13.49
CA VAL A 38 2.22 -0.75 14.75
C VAL A 38 1.25 -0.11 15.73
N ILE A 39 0.77 -0.88 16.71
CA ILE A 39 -0.03 -0.34 17.82
C ILE A 39 0.91 -0.07 19.00
N ASN A 40 0.96 1.17 19.45
CA ASN A 40 1.78 1.53 20.60
C ASN A 40 1.11 1.13 21.93
N GLU A 41 1.81 1.33 23.05
CA GLU A 41 1.32 0.99 24.40
C GLU A 41 0.00 1.69 24.79
N ARG A 42 -0.37 2.78 24.09
CA ARG A 42 -1.61 3.52 24.30
C ARG A 42 -2.76 3.00 23.43
N GLY A 43 -2.52 1.99 22.60
CA GLY A 43 -3.51 1.43 21.68
C GLY A 43 -3.71 2.27 20.41
N THR A 44 -2.81 3.20 20.09
CA THR A 44 -2.92 4.03 18.87
C THR A 44 -1.95 3.56 17.80
N ALA A 45 -2.33 3.73 16.53
CA ALA A 45 -1.44 3.48 15.40
C ALA A 45 -0.23 4.41 15.41
N ASP A 46 0.95 3.85 15.16
CA ASP A 46 2.21 4.55 15.00
C ASP A 46 3.03 3.94 13.86
N LYS A 47 4.05 4.64 13.40
CA LYS A 47 4.95 4.14 12.36
C LYS A 47 5.87 3.06 12.95
N PRO A 48 6.15 1.95 12.22
CA PRO A 48 7.19 1.02 12.63
C PRO A 48 8.53 1.73 12.75
N ASP A 49 9.34 1.34 13.73
CA ASP A 49 10.70 1.88 13.82
C ASP A 49 11.56 1.39 12.63
N LYS A 50 12.65 2.12 12.36
CA LYS A 50 13.50 1.92 11.17
C LYS A 50 14.48 0.75 11.30
N MET A 51 14.50 0.02 12.42
CA MET A 51 15.42 -1.10 12.61
C MET A 51 14.94 -2.33 11.84
N LEU A 52 15.85 -3.00 11.16
CA LEU A 52 15.57 -4.27 10.49
C LEU A 52 15.62 -5.40 11.52
N ASP A 53 14.47 -6.05 11.72
CA ASP A 53 14.30 -7.18 12.61
C ASP A 53 13.28 -8.14 11.97
N GLU A 54 13.66 -9.40 11.81
CA GLU A 54 12.80 -10.40 11.16
C GLU A 54 11.55 -10.73 11.97
N SER A 55 11.59 -10.57 13.31
CA SER A 55 10.41 -10.76 14.15
C SER A 55 9.25 -9.84 13.78
N LYS A 56 9.55 -8.65 13.23
CA LYS A 56 8.55 -7.68 12.78
C LYS A 56 7.70 -8.17 11.62
N GLN A 57 8.14 -9.19 10.88
CA GLN A 57 7.34 -9.75 9.79
C GLN A 57 6.03 -10.36 10.29
N GLU A 58 5.94 -10.73 11.58
CA GLU A 58 4.73 -11.28 12.18
C GLU A 58 3.90 -10.22 12.93
N ASP A 59 4.53 -9.14 13.40
CA ASP A 59 3.90 -8.18 14.31
C ASP A 59 3.42 -6.89 13.65
N VAL A 60 4.01 -6.49 12.52
CA VAL A 60 3.57 -5.29 11.79
C VAL A 60 2.18 -5.50 11.21
N LEU A 61 1.34 -4.47 11.35
CA LEU A 61 0.02 -4.42 10.75
C LEU A 61 0.09 -3.62 9.44
N PHE A 62 -0.81 -3.93 8.52
CA PHE A 62 -0.91 -3.24 7.25
C PHE A 62 -2.32 -2.74 7.03
N ALA A 63 -2.40 -1.50 6.55
CA ALA A 63 -3.58 -1.00 5.86
C ALA A 63 -3.29 -1.03 4.36
N LEU A 64 -4.25 -1.52 3.59
CA LEU A 64 -4.25 -1.47 2.14
C LEU A 64 -5.30 -0.49 1.68
N ARG A 65 -4.90 0.38 0.76
CA ARG A 65 -5.80 1.23 -0.02
C ARG A 65 -5.71 0.81 -1.48
N ASP A 66 -6.83 0.51 -2.09
CA ASP A 66 -6.96 0.23 -3.51
C ASP A 66 -7.92 1.27 -4.09
N CYS A 67 -7.36 2.22 -4.86
CA CYS A 67 -8.09 3.37 -5.34
C CYS A 67 -7.92 3.61 -6.82
N GLU A 68 -8.96 4.14 -7.43
CA GLU A 68 -8.95 4.56 -8.83
C GLU A 68 -9.43 6.00 -8.95
N TYR A 69 -8.68 6.80 -9.70
CA TYR A 69 -9.00 8.20 -9.96
C TYR A 69 -8.73 8.58 -11.42
N PRO A 70 -9.45 9.59 -11.96
CA PRO A 70 -9.24 10.05 -13.33
C PRO A 70 -7.80 10.44 -13.63
N SER A 71 -7.26 10.01 -14.77
CA SER A 71 -5.86 10.25 -15.14
C SER A 71 -5.51 11.73 -15.19
N LYS A 72 -6.49 12.57 -15.54
CA LYS A 72 -6.37 14.04 -15.56
C LYS A 72 -5.84 14.62 -14.25
N TYR A 73 -6.09 13.99 -13.10
CA TYR A 73 -5.58 14.53 -11.83
C TYR A 73 -4.06 14.36 -11.72
N ILE A 74 -3.53 13.21 -12.17
CA ILE A 74 -2.07 13.01 -12.25
C ILE A 74 -1.47 13.87 -13.36
N GLU A 75 -2.04 13.82 -14.57
CA GLU A 75 -1.47 14.46 -15.75
C GLU A 75 -1.37 15.99 -15.61
N ASN A 76 -2.24 16.59 -14.81
CA ASN A 76 -2.28 18.04 -14.59
C ASN A 76 -1.77 18.47 -13.21
N ASP A 77 -1.26 17.54 -12.39
CA ASP A 77 -0.81 17.79 -11.02
C ASP A 77 -1.90 18.49 -10.16
N TRP A 78 -3.11 17.94 -10.22
CA TRP A 78 -4.27 18.46 -9.48
C TRP A 78 -4.50 17.66 -8.20
N ASP A 79 -4.89 18.37 -7.14
CA ASP A 79 -5.35 17.75 -5.90
C ASP A 79 -6.55 16.83 -6.15
N VAL A 80 -6.54 15.65 -5.53
CA VAL A 80 -7.67 14.71 -5.50
C VAL A 80 -8.33 14.81 -4.13
N TYR A 81 -9.64 15.08 -4.12
CA TYR A 81 -10.45 15.02 -2.91
C TYR A 81 -11.21 13.69 -2.86
N ASP A 82 -11.69 13.29 -1.68
CA ASP A 82 -12.40 12.01 -1.51
C ASP A 82 -13.59 11.82 -2.46
N GLY A 83 -14.24 12.91 -2.87
CA GLY A 83 -15.35 12.89 -3.84
C GLY A 83 -14.94 12.63 -5.30
N ASP A 84 -13.65 12.74 -5.61
CA ASP A 84 -13.09 12.51 -6.95
C ASP A 84 -12.67 11.05 -7.17
N VAL A 85 -12.66 10.24 -6.12
CA VAL A 85 -12.28 8.82 -6.15
C VAL A 85 -13.44 7.97 -6.67
N ILE A 86 -13.24 7.33 -7.82
CA ILE A 86 -14.29 6.56 -8.51
C ILE A 86 -14.47 5.18 -7.89
N TYR A 87 -13.38 4.59 -7.42
CA TYR A 87 -13.36 3.33 -6.71
C TYR A 87 -12.42 3.43 -5.52
N HIS A 88 -12.87 2.96 -4.36
CA HIS A 88 -12.00 2.79 -3.20
C HIS A 88 -12.35 1.51 -2.46
N ARG A 89 -11.31 0.76 -2.09
CA ARG A 89 -11.38 -0.36 -1.15
C ARG A 89 -10.28 -0.16 -0.12
N ASN A 90 -10.67 -0.08 1.14
CA ASN A 90 -9.74 0.00 2.27
C ASN A 90 -9.85 -1.27 3.11
N ILE A 91 -8.71 -1.87 3.42
CA ILE A 91 -8.60 -3.02 4.31
C ILE A 91 -7.59 -2.65 5.38
N THR A 92 -7.91 -2.82 6.66
CA THR A 92 -7.01 -2.52 7.77
C THR A 92 -6.72 -3.76 8.58
N ASP A 93 -5.77 -3.64 9.50
CA ASP A 93 -5.46 -4.64 10.53
C ASP A 93 -5.02 -5.99 9.96
N ILE A 94 -4.41 -5.99 8.78
CA ILE A 94 -3.78 -7.17 8.19
C ILE A 94 -2.49 -7.43 8.97
N LYS A 95 -2.46 -8.51 9.75
CA LYS A 95 -1.32 -8.81 10.63
C LYS A 95 -0.28 -9.68 9.93
N GLY A 96 0.91 -9.12 9.76
CA GLY A 96 2.10 -9.83 9.27
C GLY A 96 2.16 -10.02 7.76
N ILE A 97 3.36 -10.30 7.27
CA ILE A 97 3.71 -10.39 5.84
C ILE A 97 2.95 -11.54 5.16
N SER A 98 2.81 -12.70 5.81
CA SER A 98 2.11 -13.84 5.22
C SER A 98 0.64 -13.52 4.92
N ALA A 99 -0.08 -12.94 5.88
CA ALA A 99 -1.48 -12.54 5.69
C ALA A 99 -1.62 -11.42 4.64
N LEU A 100 -0.65 -10.50 4.60
CA LEU A 100 -0.60 -9.46 3.57
C LEU A 100 -0.46 -10.06 2.16
N GLN A 101 0.43 -11.03 1.97
CA GLN A 101 0.61 -11.70 0.67
C GLN A 101 -0.62 -12.50 0.24
N GLU A 102 -1.29 -13.18 1.18
CA GLU A 102 -2.54 -13.90 0.90
C GLU A 102 -3.62 -12.94 0.40
N MET A 103 -3.81 -11.82 1.10
CA MET A 103 -4.76 -10.79 0.69
C MET A 103 -4.36 -10.17 -0.66
N LEU A 104 -3.08 -9.85 -0.88
CA LEU A 104 -2.59 -9.27 -2.13
C LEU A 104 -2.84 -10.21 -3.33
N ALA A 105 -2.80 -11.53 -3.11
CA ALA A 105 -3.06 -12.51 -4.15
C ALA A 105 -4.53 -12.49 -4.64
N GLU A 106 -5.46 -11.91 -3.87
CA GLU A 106 -6.84 -11.65 -4.33
C GLU A 106 -6.93 -10.45 -5.29
N ILE A 107 -5.94 -9.57 -5.26
CA ILE A 107 -5.96 -8.29 -5.98
C ILE A 107 -5.08 -8.34 -7.24
N MET A 108 -3.92 -8.98 -7.16
CA MET A 108 -2.92 -8.98 -8.22
C MET A 108 -2.06 -10.24 -8.23
N SER A 109 -1.54 -10.58 -9.41
CA SER A 109 -0.74 -11.78 -9.66
C SER A 109 0.77 -11.55 -9.69
N ASP A 110 1.24 -10.31 -9.57
CA ASP A 110 2.67 -9.99 -9.66
C ASP A 110 3.03 -8.87 -8.70
N PHE A 111 3.70 -9.20 -7.59
CA PHE A 111 4.06 -8.24 -6.56
C PHE A 111 5.30 -7.41 -6.91
N THR A 112 5.99 -7.68 -8.03
CA THR A 112 7.19 -6.92 -8.42
C THR A 112 6.89 -5.45 -8.76
N HIS A 113 5.63 -5.12 -9.01
CA HIS A 113 5.17 -3.74 -9.24
C HIS A 113 5.19 -2.86 -7.98
N PHE A 114 5.30 -3.43 -6.79
CA PHE A 114 5.38 -2.63 -5.56
C PHE A 114 6.75 -1.96 -5.44
N VAL A 115 6.71 -0.63 -5.45
CA VAL A 115 7.85 0.27 -5.22
C VAL A 115 7.52 1.24 -4.08
N PRO A 116 8.49 1.92 -3.47
CA PRO A 116 8.20 2.96 -2.50
C PRO A 116 7.23 4.01 -3.05
N LEU A 117 6.30 4.51 -2.23
CA LEU A 117 5.28 5.48 -2.67
C LEU A 117 5.86 6.69 -3.40
N TRP A 118 7.03 7.19 -2.98
CA TRP A 118 7.69 8.33 -3.62
C TRP A 118 8.27 8.02 -5.01
N GLU A 119 8.27 6.76 -5.44
CA GLU A 119 8.61 6.31 -6.79
C GLU A 119 7.37 6.12 -7.68
N THR A 120 6.14 6.33 -7.15
CA THR A 120 4.89 6.25 -7.93
C THR A 120 4.28 7.63 -8.15
N ASP A 121 3.42 7.74 -9.16
CA ASP A 121 2.59 8.93 -9.37
C ASP A 121 1.35 8.94 -8.44
N ASP A 122 1.35 8.13 -7.38
CA ASP A 122 0.17 8.03 -6.52
C ASP A 122 -0.04 9.35 -5.77
N ILE A 123 -1.25 9.91 -5.83
CA ILE A 123 -1.59 11.26 -5.33
C ILE A 123 -1.86 11.23 -3.82
N LEU A 124 -1.01 10.54 -3.06
CA LEU A 124 -1.16 10.28 -1.62
C LEU A 124 -0.21 11.08 -0.74
#